data_AF-A0A4U9HKW5-F1
#
_entry.id   AF-A0A4U9HKW5-F1
#
_cell.length_a   1.000
_cell.length_b   1.000
_cell.length_c   1.000
_cell.angle_alpha   90.00
_cell.angle_beta   90.00
_cell.angle_gamma   90.00
#
_symmetry.space_group_name_H-M   'P 1'
#
loop_
_entity.id
_entity.type
_entity.pdbx_description
1 polymer ?
#
loop_
_entity_poly.entity_id
_entity_poly.type
_entity_poly.pdbx_seq_one_letter_code
_entity_poly.pdbx_strand_id
1 'polypeptide(L)'
;MTPELLNTIGLTSNIFGVILIFFFGLPQPSHDEGVSLGLEDGTPLGDGTTVGERNVKIRKRKALYKFFAYVALILMLFGFVLQFLALHIDLIPFH
;
A
#
# COMPACT_ATOMS: atom_id res chain seq x y z
N MET A 1 5.70 26.23 14.64
CA MET A 1 4.92 25.65 13.53
C MET A 1 3.46 25.81 13.90
N THR A 2 2.61 26.36 13.04
CA THR A 2 1.21 26.60 13.44
C THR A 2 0.38 25.30 13.37
N PRO A 3 -0.68 25.16 14.18
CA PRO A 3 -1.56 23.99 14.15
C PRO A 3 -2.19 23.74 12.76
N GLU A 4 -2.52 24.81 12.03
CA GLU A 4 -3.09 24.71 10.68
C GLU A 4 -2.09 24.10 9.69
N LEU A 5 -0.80 24.47 9.81
CA LEU A 5 0.25 23.89 8.99
C LEU A 5 0.43 22.40 9.29
N LEU A 6 0.42 22.01 10.57
CA LEU A 6 0.54 20.61 10.99
C LEU A 6 -0.66 19.78 10.49
N ASN A 7 -1.88 20.34 10.56
CA ASN A 7 -3.08 19.72 9.99
C ASN A 7 -2.99 19.58 8.47
N THR A 8 -2.53 20.62 7.77
CA THR A 8 -2.37 20.61 6.31
C THR A 8 -1.38 19.55 5.84
N ILE A 9 -0.24 19.41 6.54
CA ILE A 9 0.74 18.35 6.27
C ILE A 9 0.11 16.99 6.50
N GLY A 10 -0.62 16.81 7.61
CA GLY A 10 -1.31 15.56 7.91
C GLY A 10 -2.36 15.16 6.87
N LEU A 11 -3.20 16.12 6.45
CA LEU A 11 -4.19 15.93 5.40
C LEU A 11 -3.53 15.54 4.06
N THR A 12 -2.47 16.24 3.69
CA THR A 12 -1.73 15.96 2.45
C THR A 12 -1.14 14.56 2.48
N SER A 13 -0.54 14.18 3.61
CA SER A 13 -0.02 12.82 3.83
C SER A 13 -1.11 11.76 3.68
N ASN A 14 -2.29 11.99 4.24
CA ASN A 14 -3.45 11.11 4.10
C ASN A 14 -3.91 10.98 2.65
N ILE A 15 -4.00 12.07 1.89
CA ILE A 15 -4.39 12.04 0.47
C ILE A 15 -3.43 11.14 -0.33
N PHE A 16 -2.12 11.33 -0.16
CA PHE A 16 -1.13 10.47 -0.81
C PHE A 16 -1.24 9.01 -0.36
N GLY A 17 -1.48 8.77 0.92
CA GLY A 17 -1.68 7.43 1.47
C GLY A 17 -2.90 6.74 0.85
N VAL A 18 -4.01 7.45 0.68
CA VAL A 18 -5.22 6.94 0.01
C VAL A 18 -4.95 6.64 -1.47
N ILE A 19 -4.23 7.50 -2.18
CA ILE A 19 -3.85 7.24 -3.58
C ILE A 19 -3.02 5.95 -3.66
N LEU A 20 -2.00 5.81 -2.81
CA LEU A 20 -1.14 4.62 -2.81
C LEU A 20 -1.91 3.35 -2.44
N ILE A 21 -2.77 3.37 -1.41
CA ILE A 21 -3.51 2.17 -1.02
C ILE A 21 -4.52 1.75 -2.10
N PHE A 22 -5.08 2.71 -2.84
CA PHE A 22 -6.00 2.42 -3.94
C PHE A 22 -5.33 1.67 -5.09
N PHE A 23 -4.10 2.06 -5.46
CA PHE A 23 -3.36 1.40 -6.53
C PHE A 23 -2.64 0.12 -6.10
N PHE A 24 -2.14 0.06 -4.85
CA PHE A 24 -1.24 -1.02 -4.41
C PHE A 24 -1.81 -1.93 -3.31
N GLY A 25 -2.77 -1.44 -2.51
CA GLY A 25 -3.36 -2.17 -1.39
C GLY A 25 -4.63 -2.92 -1.75
N LEU A 26 -5.43 -2.39 -2.68
CA LEU A 26 -6.61 -3.08 -3.19
C LEU A 26 -6.20 -4.18 -4.18
N PRO A 27 -6.80 -5.38 -4.09
CA PRO A 27 -6.54 -6.45 -5.05
C PRO A 27 -7.07 -6.04 -6.44
N GLN A 28 -6.19 -5.58 -7.33
CA GLN A 28 -6.45 -5.44 -8.76
C GLN A 28 -6.14 -6.76 -9.52
N PRO A 29 -6.81 -7.01 -10.67
CA PRO A 29 -7.39 -8.32 -11.01
C PRO A 29 -6.40 -9.46 -11.29
N SER A 30 -6.85 -10.68 -10.93
CA SER A 30 -6.27 -12.02 -11.08
C SER A 30 -4.82 -12.24 -10.61
N HIS A 31 -4.60 -12.06 -9.31
CA HIS A 31 -3.45 -12.64 -8.61
C HIS A 31 -3.67 -14.12 -8.24
N ASP A 32 -4.36 -14.88 -9.12
CA ASP A 32 -4.61 -16.32 -8.93
C ASP A 32 -3.29 -17.10 -9.02
N GLU A 33 -2.57 -17.13 -7.90
CA GLU A 33 -1.69 -18.25 -7.60
C GLU A 33 -2.62 -19.45 -7.37
N GLY A 34 -2.88 -20.20 -8.43
CA GLY A 34 -3.71 -21.39 -8.29
C GLY A 34 -4.19 -22.05 -9.57
N VAL A 35 -4.18 -21.35 -10.72
CA VAL A 35 -4.42 -22.04 -12.01
C VAL A 35 -3.36 -23.12 -12.27
N SER A 36 -2.21 -23.03 -11.59
CA SER A 36 -1.11 -24.00 -11.63
C SER A 36 -0.89 -24.79 -10.33
N LEU A 37 -1.79 -24.73 -9.34
CA LEU A 37 -1.61 -25.49 -8.07
C LEU A 37 -1.52 -27.01 -8.30
N GLY A 38 -1.99 -27.52 -9.45
CA GLY A 38 -1.86 -28.92 -9.86
C GLY A 38 -0.86 -29.18 -11.00
N LEU A 39 -0.08 -28.18 -11.44
CA LEU A 39 0.89 -28.32 -12.52
C LEU A 39 2.31 -28.21 -11.98
N GLU A 40 3.19 -29.10 -12.43
CA GLU A 40 4.62 -29.03 -12.07
C GLU A 40 5.24 -27.73 -12.59
N ASP A 41 6.23 -27.19 -11.87
CA ASP A 41 6.91 -25.94 -12.22
C ASP A 41 7.51 -25.95 -13.63
N GLY A 42 7.90 -27.12 -14.16
CA GLY A 42 8.41 -27.29 -15.52
C GLY A 42 7.36 -27.32 -16.63
N THR A 43 6.06 -27.29 -16.27
CA THR A 43 4.97 -27.35 -17.24
C THR A 43 4.97 -26.09 -18.10
N PRO A 44 5.05 -26.21 -19.44
CA PRO A 44 4.96 -25.07 -20.33
C PRO A 44 3.52 -24.56 -20.36
N LEU A 45 3.36 -23.25 -20.16
CA LEU A 45 2.15 -22.50 -20.46
C LEU A 45 2.25 -22.10 -21.94
N GLY A 46 1.14 -22.11 -22.69
CA GLY A 46 1.14 -21.93 -24.16
C GLY A 46 1.74 -20.63 -24.70
N ASP A 47 2.23 -19.75 -23.83
CA ASP A 47 3.03 -18.56 -24.14
C ASP A 47 4.55 -18.81 -24.15
N GLY A 48 4.99 -20.06 -23.96
CA GLY A 48 6.39 -20.47 -23.93
C GLY A 48 7.09 -20.27 -22.58
N THR A 49 6.36 -19.78 -21.57
CA THR A 49 6.88 -19.68 -20.19
C THR A 49 6.51 -20.90 -19.38
N THR A 50 7.28 -21.23 -18.35
CA THR A 50 6.90 -22.32 -17.44
C THR A 50 6.01 -21.82 -16.29
N VAL A 51 5.27 -22.74 -15.68
CA VAL A 51 4.52 -22.50 -14.45
C VAL A 51 5.40 -21.87 -13.37
N GLY A 52 6.62 -22.40 -13.17
CA GLY A 52 7.56 -21.90 -12.16
C GLY A 52 7.98 -20.45 -12.43
N GLU A 53 8.26 -20.11 -13.70
CA GLU A 53 8.61 -18.74 -14.10
C GLU A 53 7.47 -17.75 -13.85
N ARG A 54 6.23 -18.15 -14.17
CA ARG A 54 5.04 -17.32 -13.93
C ARG A 54 4.80 -17.12 -12.44
N ASN A 55 4.93 -18.17 -11.64
CA ASN A 55 4.83 -18.10 -10.17
C ASN A 55 5.87 -17.16 -9.57
N VAL A 56 7.14 -17.21 -10.01
CA VAL A 56 8.18 -16.29 -9.55
C VAL A 56 7.83 -14.83 -9.88
N LYS A 57 7.32 -14.56 -11.10
CA LYS A 57 6.90 -13.21 -11.50
C LYS A 57 5.73 -12.71 -10.63
N ILE A 58 4.75 -13.57 -10.35
CA ILE A 58 3.60 -13.23 -9.50
C ILE A 58 4.06 -12.95 -8.07
N ARG A 59 4.91 -13.80 -7.47
CA ARG A 59 5.45 -13.58 -6.11
C ARG A 59 6.19 -12.25 -5.98
N LYS A 60 7.03 -11.90 -6.96
CA LYS A 60 7.75 -10.61 -6.97
C LYS A 60 6.78 -9.43 -7.03
N ARG A 61 5.74 -9.51 -7.86
CA ARG A 61 4.69 -8.48 -7.94
C ARG A 61 3.92 -8.36 -6.63
N LYS A 62 3.47 -9.49 -6.05
CA LYS A 62 2.79 -9.52 -4.74
C LYS A 62 3.64 -8.86 -3.65
N ALA A 63 4.93 -9.14 -3.60
CA ALA A 63 5.84 -8.55 -2.62
C ALA A 63 5.95 -7.02 -2.76
N LEU A 64 6.10 -6.52 -3.99
CA LEU A 64 6.14 -5.07 -4.26
C LEU A 64 4.83 -4.38 -3.87
N TYR A 65 3.69 -4.95 -4.27
CA TYR A 65 2.37 -4.39 -3.95
C TYR A 65 2.14 -4.36 -2.44
N LYS A 66 2.47 -5.45 -1.74
CA LYS A 66 2.38 -5.52 -0.27
C LYS A 66 3.27 -4.46 0.40
N PHE A 67 4.47 -4.24 -0.11
CA PHE A 67 5.37 -3.19 0.40
C PHE A 67 4.73 -1.80 0.25
N PHE A 68 4.24 -1.45 -0.94
CA PHE A 68 3.58 -0.15 -1.16
C PHE A 68 2.30 0.00 -0.34
N ALA A 69 1.54 -1.08 -0.12
CA ALA A 69 0.38 -1.06 0.75
C ALA A 69 0.76 -0.71 2.21
N TYR A 70 1.87 -1.25 2.73
CA TYR A 70 2.36 -0.86 4.05
C TYR A 70 2.86 0.59 4.10
N VAL A 71 3.57 1.05 3.06
CA VAL A 71 3.99 2.46 2.96
C VAL A 71 2.77 3.38 2.99
N ALA A 72 1.72 3.05 2.24
CA ALA A 72 0.47 3.78 2.22
C ALA A 72 -0.19 3.86 3.61
N LEU A 73 -0.26 2.72 4.32
CA LEU A 73 -0.82 2.65 5.67
C LEU A 73 -0.01 3.48 6.68
N ILE A 74 1.32 3.40 6.64
CA ILE A 74 2.20 4.19 7.50
C ILE A 74 2.02 5.68 7.24
N LEU A 75 1.90 6.09 5.97
CA LEU A 75 1.69 7.47 5.58
C LEU A 75 0.35 8.01 6.10
N MET A 76 -0.72 7.24 5.97
CA MET A 76 -2.03 7.61 6.54
C MET A 76 -2.00 7.69 8.07
N LEU A 77 -1.40 6.71 8.74
CA LEU A 77 -1.28 6.73 10.20
C LEU A 77 -0.49 7.95 10.67
N PHE A 78 0.62 8.25 10.00
CA PHE A 78 1.42 9.43 10.26
C PHE A 78 0.61 10.72 10.07
N GLY A 79 -0.15 10.83 8.98
CA GLY A 79 -1.03 11.97 8.73
C GLY A 79 -2.06 12.19 9.83
N PHE A 80 -2.72 11.12 10.30
CA PHE A 80 -3.64 11.19 11.43
C PHE A 80 -2.96 11.60 12.74
N VAL A 81 -1.74 11.14 13.02
CA VAL A 81 -0.98 11.57 14.21
C VAL A 81 -0.70 13.07 14.16
N LEU A 82 -0.30 13.61 13.00
CA LEU A 82 -0.08 15.06 12.87
C LEU A 82 -1.37 15.85 13.09
N GLN A 83 -2.50 15.39 12.53
CA GLN A 83 -3.79 16.05 12.74
C GLN A 83 -4.26 15.98 14.19
N PHE A 84 -4.01 14.85 14.87
CA PHE A 84 -4.31 14.69 16.29
C PHE A 84 -3.50 15.65 17.16
N LEU A 85 -2.20 15.81 16.86
CA LEU A 85 -1.33 16.78 17.53
C LEU A 85 -1.77 18.22 17.26
N ALA A 86 -2.14 18.54 16.01
CA ALA A 86 -2.65 19.86 15.65
C ALA A 86 -3.88 20.22 16.47
N LEU A 87 -4.84 19.28 16.56
CA LEU A 87 -6.05 19.44 17.36
C LEU A 87 -5.71 19.67 18.83
N HIS A 88 -4.77 18.93 19.43
CA HIS A 88 -4.40 19.10 20.84
C HIS A 88 -3.70 20.43 21.12
N ILE A 89 -2.88 20.91 20.19
CA ILE A 89 -2.22 22.21 20.32
C ILE A 89 -3.25 23.35 20.20
N ASP A 90 -4.24 23.22 19.31
CA ASP A 90 -5.34 24.19 19.21
C ASP A 90 -6.28 24.17 20.43
N LEU A 91 -6.56 22.99 20.99
CA LEU A 91 -7.53 22.83 22.08
C LEU A 91 -6.98 23.17 23.48
N ILE A 92 -5.66 23.15 23.65
CA ILE A 92 -4.99 23.57 24.90
C ILE A 92 -4.42 24.97 24.64
N PRO A 93 -5.21 26.05 24.80
CA PRO A 93 -4.61 27.36 24.94
C PRO A 93 -3.76 27.28 26.21
N PHE A 94 -2.44 27.36 26.07
CA PHE A 94 -1.58 27.68 27.19
C PHE A 94 -2.08 29.03 27.74
N HIS A 95 -2.80 28.97 28.87
CA HIS A 95 -2.96 30.10 29.78
C HIS A 95 -1.60 30.42 30.43
#